data_AF-A0A1S1JU80-F1
#
_entry.id   AF-A0A1S1JU80-F1
#
_cell.length_a   1.000
_cell.length_b   1.000
_cell.length_c   1.000
_cell.angle_alpha   90.00
_cell.angle_beta   90.00
_cell.angle_gamma   90.00
#
_symmetry.space_group_name_H-M   'P 1'
#
loop_
_entity.id
_entity.type
_entity.pdbx_description
1 polymer ?
#
loop_
_entity_poly.entity_id
_entity_poly.type
_entity_poly.pdbx_seq_one_letter_code
_entity_poly.pdbx_strand_id
1 'polypeptide(L)'
;MAQREEDVVYVKTVATGSMEPVTISQWTNHGFNALIRDAMALFASTKGGTLSITGTPEYGRVTVAMRGECLMDMVWGRMTAGEARGDIAHIRRPERVPGAAASAG
;
A
#
# COMPACT_ATOMS: atom_id res chain seq x y z
N MET A 1 -4.31 0.05 -34.71
CA MET A 1 -3.83 -0.93 -33.71
C MET A 1 -4.29 -0.43 -32.37
N ALA A 2 -5.14 -1.18 -31.65
CA ALA A 2 -5.60 -0.77 -30.32
C ALA A 2 -4.40 -0.85 -29.36
N GLN A 3 -4.05 0.27 -28.74
CA GLN A 3 -3.08 0.31 -27.66
C GLN A 3 -3.64 -0.56 -26.53
N ARG A 4 -3.03 -1.72 -26.27
CA ARG A 4 -3.44 -2.56 -25.15
C ARG A 4 -3.21 -1.71 -23.90
N GLU A 5 -4.28 -1.43 -23.17
CA GLU A 5 -4.18 -0.83 -21.84
C GLU A 5 -3.33 -1.79 -21.00
N GLU A 6 -2.12 -1.36 -20.67
CA GLU A 6 -1.22 -2.15 -19.86
C GLU A 6 -1.77 -2.13 -18.42
N ASP A 7 -2.01 -3.31 -17.86
CA ASP A 7 -2.31 -3.43 -16.44
C ASP A 7 -1.13 -2.86 -15.63
N VAL A 8 -1.44 -1.91 -14.76
CA VAL A 8 -0.46 -1.26 -13.88
C VAL A 8 -0.89 -1.42 -12.43
N VAL A 9 0.09 -1.45 -11.54
CA VAL A 9 -0.10 -1.31 -10.11
C VAL A 9 0.23 0.13 -9.75
N TYR A 10 -0.72 0.83 -9.15
CA TYR A 10 -0.49 2.17 -8.66
C TYR A 10 -0.04 2.10 -7.22
N VAL A 11 1.13 2.66 -6.93
CA VAL A 11 1.67 2.80 -5.58
C VAL A 11 1.42 4.22 -5.13
N LYS A 12 0.70 4.39 -4.02
CA LYS A 12 0.35 5.69 -3.46
C LYS A 12 1.00 5.86 -2.09
N THR A 13 1.76 6.93 -1.94
CA THR A 13 2.22 7.40 -0.63
C THR A 13 1.09 8.18 0.02
N VAL A 14 0.55 7.68 1.12
CA VAL A 14 -0.64 8.24 1.78
C VAL A 14 -0.35 9.62 2.36
N ALA A 15 0.84 9.83 2.92
CA ALA A 15 1.22 11.09 3.56
C ALA A 15 1.30 12.27 2.57
N THR A 16 1.84 12.03 1.37
CA THR A 16 2.02 13.06 0.33
C THR A 16 0.90 13.06 -0.70
N GLY A 17 0.11 11.98 -0.77
CA GLY A 17 -0.86 11.75 -1.83
C GLY A 17 -0.22 11.43 -3.19
N SER A 18 1.11 11.32 -3.28
CA SER A 18 1.80 11.01 -4.54
C SER A 18 1.44 9.61 -5.01
N MET A 19 1.26 9.47 -6.32
CA MET A 19 0.84 8.22 -6.93
C MET A 19 1.72 7.91 -8.15
N GLU A 20 2.30 6.72 -8.15
CA GLU A 20 3.25 6.29 -9.17
C GLU A 20 2.73 5.01 -9.84
N PRO A 21 2.54 5.01 -11.17
CA PRO A 21 2.20 3.80 -11.90
C PRO A 21 3.44 2.92 -12.08
N VAL A 22 3.30 1.64 -11.79
CA VAL A 22 4.31 0.60 -12.02
C VAL A 22 3.70 -0.46 -12.93
N THR A 23 4.37 -0.85 -14.01
CA THR A 23 3.83 -1.93 -14.86
C THR A 23 3.77 -3.24 -14.08
N ILE A 24 2.81 -4.11 -14.38
CA ILE A 24 2.71 -5.43 -13.73
C ILE A 24 4.04 -6.18 -13.81
N SER A 25 4.74 -6.12 -14.96
CA SER A 25 6.04 -6.79 -15.11
C SER A 25 7.11 -6.23 -14.17
N GLN A 26 7.21 -4.91 -14.04
CA GLN A 26 8.14 -4.29 -13.09
C GLN A 26 7.78 -4.64 -11.65
N TRP A 27 6.48 -4.63 -11.35
CA TRP A 27 5.95 -4.88 -10.02
C TRP A 27 6.21 -6.30 -9.54
N THR A 28 5.88 -7.31 -10.36
CA THR A 28 6.05 -8.73 -9.99
C THR A 28 7.51 -9.15 -9.96
N ASN A 29 8.33 -8.63 -10.86
CA ASN A 29 9.75 -9.00 -10.92
C ASN A 29 10.54 -8.35 -9.77
N HIS A 30 10.24 -7.10 -9.42
CA HIS A 30 11.10 -6.32 -8.51
C HIS A 30 10.34 -5.42 -7.54
N GLY A 31 9.31 -4.71 -8.00
CA GLY A 31 8.66 -3.63 -7.25
C GLY A 31 8.09 -4.06 -5.90
N PHE A 32 7.34 -5.17 -5.86
CA PHE A 32 6.73 -5.65 -4.61
C PHE A 32 7.78 -6.00 -3.56
N ASN A 33 8.77 -6.82 -3.92
CA ASN A 33 9.81 -7.23 -2.98
C ASN A 33 10.71 -6.07 -2.56
N ALA A 34 10.99 -5.13 -3.46
CA ALA A 34 11.73 -3.91 -3.13
C ALA A 34 10.99 -3.07 -2.10
N LEU A 35 9.68 -2.83 -2.29
CA LEU A 35 8.83 -2.10 -1.34
C LEU A 35 8.89 -2.70 0.06
N ILE A 36 8.71 -4.02 0.16
CA ILE A 36 8.73 -4.73 1.45
C ILE A 36 10.12 -4.64 2.11
N ARG A 37 11.19 -4.86 1.34
CA ARG A 37 12.57 -4.76 1.84
C ARG A 37 12.86 -3.36 2.37
N ASP A 38 12.46 -2.32 1.65
CA ASP A 38 12.71 -0.94 2.02
C ASP A 38 11.93 -0.56 3.30
N ALA A 39 10.69 -1.06 3.44
CA ALA A 39 9.91 -0.93 4.68
C ALA A 39 10.58 -1.63 5.88
N MET A 40 11.11 -2.84 5.68
CA MET A 40 11.83 -3.58 6.71
C MET A 40 13.12 -2.88 7.12
N ALA A 41 13.88 -2.34 6.15
CA ALA A 41 15.10 -1.58 6.41
C ALA A 41 14.80 -0.30 7.20
N LEU A 42 13.75 0.44 6.81
CA LEU A 42 13.28 1.60 7.55
C LEU A 42 12.88 1.22 8.98
N PHE A 43 12.08 0.15 9.15
CA PHE A 43 11.69 -0.33 10.47
C PHE A 43 12.90 -0.71 11.34
N ALA A 44 13.88 -1.42 10.80
CA ALA A 44 15.09 -1.80 11.52
C ALA A 44 15.86 -0.57 12.06
N SER A 45 15.80 0.56 11.35
CA SER A 45 16.43 1.82 11.79
C SER A 45 15.75 2.50 12.99
N THR A 46 14.47 2.20 13.25
CA THR A 46 13.67 2.87 14.30
C THR A 46 14.10 2.49 15.72
N LYS A 47 14.77 1.34 15.91
CA LYS A 47 15.12 0.76 17.22
C LYS A 47 13.90 0.62 18.17
N GLY A 48 12.69 0.55 17.62
CA GLY A 48 11.42 0.45 18.32
C GLY A 48 10.29 1.17 17.56
N GLY A 49 9.14 0.52 17.40
CA GLY A 49 8.02 1.05 16.61
C GLY A 49 7.08 -0.05 16.13
N THR A 50 6.30 0.23 15.09
CA THR A 50 5.39 -0.73 14.45
C THR A 50 5.65 -0.79 12.95
N LEU A 51 5.78 -2.02 12.44
CA LEU A 51 5.70 -2.35 11.02
C LEU A 51 4.44 -3.17 10.79
N SER A 52 3.60 -2.75 9.85
CA SER A 52 2.44 -3.51 9.39
C SER A 52 2.50 -3.66 7.89
N ILE A 53 2.40 -4.90 7.41
CA ILE A 53 2.27 -5.23 5.99
C ILE A 53 0.99 -6.05 5.86
N THR A 54 0.08 -5.62 5.00
CA THR A 54 -1.22 -6.26 4.80
C THR A 54 -1.54 -6.34 3.31
N GLY A 55 -2.16 -7.44 2.89
CA GLY A 55 -2.60 -7.63 1.50
C GLY A 55 -1.76 -8.65 0.71
N THR A 56 -1.87 -8.56 -0.61
CA THR A 56 -1.23 -9.42 -1.62
C THR A 56 -0.41 -8.55 -2.57
N PRO A 57 0.37 -9.13 -3.50
CA PRO A 57 1.04 -8.34 -4.54
C PRO A 57 0.07 -7.45 -5.34
N GLU A 58 -1.19 -7.85 -5.53
CA GLU A 58 -2.15 -7.09 -6.33
C GLU A 58 -2.74 -5.91 -5.56
N TYR A 59 -2.96 -6.05 -4.24
CA TYR A 59 -3.56 -5.01 -3.40
C TYR A 59 -3.03 -5.09 -1.98
N GLY A 60 -2.67 -3.96 -1.39
CA GLY A 60 -2.25 -3.96 -0.01
C GLY A 60 -1.75 -2.64 0.50
N ARG A 61 -1.21 -2.68 1.72
CA ARG A 61 -0.69 -1.52 2.43
C ARG A 61 0.50 -1.91 3.28
N VAL A 62 1.45 -1.01 3.36
CA VAL A 62 2.57 -1.07 4.29
C VAL A 62 2.65 0.22 5.08
N THR A 63 2.84 0.07 6.39
CA THR A 63 2.98 1.20 7.31
C THR A 63 4.17 0.96 8.24
N VAL A 64 5.04 1.97 8.35
CA VAL A 64 6.10 2.04 9.37
C VAL A 64 5.85 3.26 10.23
N ALA A 65 5.79 3.07 11.54
CA ALA A 65 5.59 4.15 12.49
C ALA A 65 6.47 3.98 13.73
N MET A 66 6.87 5.10 14.33
CA MET A 66 7.70 5.17 15.52
C MET A 66 7.20 6.28 16.43
N ARG A 67 6.93 5.98 17.71
CA ARG A 67 6.59 6.99 18.73
C ARG A 67 5.50 7.99 18.33
N GLY A 68 4.49 7.53 17.58
CA GLY A 68 3.37 8.36 17.11
C GLY A 68 3.62 9.08 15.78
N GLU A 69 4.82 8.96 15.21
CA GLU A 69 5.15 9.48 13.88
C GLU A 69 5.03 8.38 12.82
N CYS A 70 4.39 8.70 11.71
CA CYS A 70 4.33 7.80 10.55
C CYS A 70 5.50 8.10 9.61
N LEU A 71 6.43 7.16 9.52
CA LEU A 71 7.63 7.29 8.71
C LEU A 71 7.38 6.84 7.26
N MET A 72 6.46 5.90 7.08
CA MET A 72 6.07 5.38 5.78
C MET A 72 4.64 4.89 5.84
N ASP A 73 3.84 5.26 4.83
CA ASP A 73 2.48 4.76 4.66
C ASP A 73 2.19 4.69 3.16
N MET A 74 2.28 3.48 2.62
CA MET A 74 2.06 3.22 1.20
C MET A 74 0.94 2.24 1.00
N VAL A 75 0.08 2.52 0.04
CA VAL A 75 -1.00 1.63 -0.41
C VAL A 75 -0.82 1.34 -1.90
N TRP A 76 -1.10 0.12 -2.32
CA TRP A 76 -1.05 -0.26 -3.72
C TRP A 76 -2.31 -1.00 -4.17
N GLY A 77 -2.60 -0.90 -5.47
CA GLY A 77 -3.68 -1.62 -6.10
C GLY A 77 -3.44 -1.76 -7.60
N ARG A 78 -3.72 -2.96 -8.14
CA ARG A 78 -3.86 -3.17 -9.58
C ARG A 78 -5.11 -2.46 -10.09
N MET A 79 -4.99 -1.69 -11.16
CA MET A 79 -6.11 -1.03 -11.80
C MET A 79 -5.76 -0.66 -13.25
N THR A 80 -6.78 -0.42 -14.06
CA THR A 80 -6.67 0.15 -15.39
C THR A 80 -6.36 1.65 -15.32
N ALA A 81 -5.82 2.21 -16.40
CA ALA A 81 -5.55 3.65 -16.49
C ALA A 81 -6.82 4.52 -16.43
N GLY A 82 -8.00 3.94 -16.67
CA GLY A 82 -9.30 4.58 -16.50
C GLY A 82 -9.74 4.66 -15.04
N GLU A 83 -9.60 3.56 -14.30
CA GLU A 83 -9.92 3.48 -12.86
C GLU A 83 -9.04 4.42 -12.02
N ALA A 84 -7.76 4.56 -12.38
CA ALA A 84 -6.84 5.48 -11.70
C ALA A 84 -7.27 6.96 -11.76
N ARG A 85 -8.04 7.35 -12.78
CA ARG A 85 -8.58 8.72 -12.91
C ARG A 85 -9.84 8.94 -12.08
N GLY A 86 -10.53 7.87 -11.68
CA GLY A 86 -11.82 7.92 -10.96
C GLY A 86 -11.74 7.61 -9.45
N ASP A 87 -10.77 6.79 -9.01
CA ASP A 87 -10.93 6.03 -7.75
C ASP A 87 -9.90 6.33 -6.63
N ILE A 88 -9.37 7.55 -6.59
CA ILE A 88 -8.36 7.94 -5.58
C ILE A 88 -8.94 8.03 -4.14
N ALA A 89 -10.26 7.98 -3.97
CA ALA A 89 -10.97 8.04 -2.68
C ALA A 89 -11.30 6.67 -2.05
N HIS A 90 -11.17 5.56 -2.78
CA HIS A 90 -11.78 4.27 -2.41
C HIS A 90 -10.86 3.06 -2.36
N ILE A 91 -9.53 3.20 -2.34
CA ILE A 91 -8.66 2.10 -1.90
C ILE A 91 -8.93 1.89 -0.40
N ARG A 92 -9.95 1.08 -0.12
CA ARG A 92 -10.67 0.99 1.14
C ARG A 92 -9.68 0.77 2.29
N ARG A 93 -9.74 1.65 3.30
CA ARG A 93 -9.42 1.22 4.67
C ARG A 93 -10.24 -0.06 4.89
N PRO A 94 -9.67 -1.16 5.43
CA PRO A 94 -10.51 -2.27 5.86
C PRO A 94 -11.60 -1.69 6.75
N GLU A 95 -12.87 -1.91 6.35
CA GLU A 95 -13.99 -1.49 7.16
C GLU A 95 -13.76 -2.04 8.56
N ARG A 96 -13.87 -1.18 9.58
CA ARG A 96 -13.93 -1.63 10.96
C ARG A 96 -15.07 -2.64 11.02
N VAL A 97 -14.76 -3.92 11.20
CA VAL A 97 -15.76 -4.92 11.53
C VAL A 97 -16.43 -4.42 12.82
N PRO A 98 -17.72 -4.06 12.81
CA PRO A 98 -18.41 -3.70 14.03
C PRO A 98 -18.62 -5.01 14.81
N GLY A 99 -17.73 -5.32 15.76
CA GLY A 99 -17.82 -6.60 16.47
C GLY A 99 -16.82 -6.86 17.59
N ALA A 100 -16.01 -5.89 18.02
CA ALA A 100 -15.15 -6.05 19.19
C ALA A 100 -15.36 -4.90 20.18
N ALA A 101 -16.60 -4.75 20.65
CA ALA A 101 -16.87 -4.07 21.90
C ALA A 101 -17.34 -5.12 22.91
N ALA A 102 -16.55 -5.24 23.98
CA ALA A 102 -16.91 -5.71 25.32
C ALA A 102 -17.44 -7.14 25.49
N SER A 103 -16.55 -8.01 25.96
CA SER A 103 -16.89 -8.91 27.06
C SER A 103 -15.82 -8.78 28.14
N ALA A 104 -15.90 -7.68 28.89
CA ALA A 104 -15.45 -7.68 30.27
C ALA A 104 -16.66 -8.14 31.10
N GLY A 105 -16.60 -9.38 31.56
CA GLY A 105 -17.48 -10.02 32.51
C GLY A 105 -16.65 -10.98 33.34
#